data_AF-A0A5K3ERU6-F1
#
_entry.id   AF-A0A5K3ERU6-F1
#
_cell.length_a   1.000
_cell.length_b   1.000
_cell.length_c   1.000
_cell.angle_alpha   90.00
_cell.angle_beta   90.00
_cell.angle_gamma   90.00
#
_symmetry.space_group_name_H-M   'P 1'
#
loop_
_entity.id
_entity.type
_entity.pdbx_description
1 polymer ?
#
loop_
_entity_poly.entity_id
_entity_poly.type
_entity_poly.pdbx_seq_one_letter_code
_entity_poly.pdbx_strand_id
1 'polypeptide(L)'
;MLTAQKLQMPPVMNKRPLDDPLGSVIKRNPELCGILPANQKLAFVDIGLDSSPRRRLILIREADGTLRHATASERDRLNQIFFPLPGRRLRTPMLFRDGNLEVFE
;
A
#
# COMPACT_ATOMS: atom_id res chain seq x y z
N MET A 1 -29.62 20.75 2.88
CA MET A 1 -28.77 19.74 3.56
C MET A 1 -27.82 19.01 2.60
N LEU A 2 -28.29 18.54 1.42
CA LEU A 2 -27.43 17.89 0.40
C LEU A 2 -26.22 18.73 -0.07
N THR A 3 -26.37 20.06 -0.18
CA THR A 3 -25.30 20.98 -0.58
C THR A 3 -24.17 21.06 0.44
N ALA A 4 -24.48 21.09 1.74
CA ALA A 4 -23.49 21.09 2.81
C ALA A 4 -22.68 19.78 2.85
N GLN A 5 -23.31 18.64 2.54
CA GLN A 5 -22.62 17.34 2.49
C GLN A 5 -21.64 17.25 1.31
N LYS A 6 -21.97 17.83 0.16
CA LYS A 6 -21.07 17.84 -1.02
C LYS A 6 -19.89 18.80 -0.88
N LEU A 7 -20.02 19.83 -0.04
CA LEU A 7 -18.98 20.82 0.25
C LEU A 7 -18.10 20.44 1.45
N GLN A 8 -18.26 19.23 1.99
CA GLN A 8 -17.41 18.76 3.08
C GLN A 8 -15.96 18.66 2.61
N MET A 9 -15.12 19.59 3.10
CA MET A 9 -13.69 19.59 2.78
C MET A 9 -13.04 18.33 3.37
N PRO A 10 -12.14 17.66 2.61
CA PRO A 10 -11.38 16.55 3.14
C PRO A 10 -10.49 17.02 4.29
N PRO A 11 -10.33 16.22 5.35
CA PRO A 11 -9.47 16.59 6.47
C PRO A 11 -8.01 16.68 6.00
N VAL A 12 -7.34 17.78 6.35
CA VAL A 12 -5.90 17.94 6.12
C VAL A 12 -5.16 17.04 7.11
N MET A 13 -4.30 16.17 6.57
CA MET A 13 -3.56 15.17 7.33
C MET A 13 -2.06 15.38 7.13
N ASN A 14 -1.28 15.11 8.18
CA ASN A 14 0.17 15.09 8.07
C ASN A 14 0.64 13.95 7.15
N LYS A 15 1.82 14.12 6.55
CA LYS A 15 2.49 13.04 5.80
C LYS A 15 2.61 11.81 6.71
N ARG A 16 2.31 10.63 6.17
CA ARG A 16 2.52 9.38 6.92
C ARG A 16 3.99 9.30 7.35
N PRO A 17 4.28 8.96 8.62
CA PRO A 17 5.66 8.80 9.06
C PRO A 17 6.36 7.77 8.18
N LEU A 18 7.60 8.06 7.79
CA LEU A 18 8.46 7.11 7.06
C LEU A 18 8.78 5.90 7.95
N ASP A 19 8.94 6.14 9.25
CA ASP A 19 9.15 5.14 10.30
C ASP A 19 7.84 4.60 10.87
N ASP A 20 6.84 4.35 10.01
CA ASP A 20 5.62 3.69 10.44
C ASP A 20 6.01 2.29 10.98
N PRO A 21 5.72 1.93 12.26
CA PRO A 21 6.08 0.62 12.82
C PRO A 21 5.45 -0.57 12.04
N LEU A 22 4.53 -0.28 11.11
CA LEU A 22 4.04 -1.17 10.07
C LEU A 22 5.07 -1.54 8.99
N GLY A 23 6.31 -1.04 9.03
CA GLY A 23 7.42 -1.55 8.21
C GLY A 23 8.31 -2.54 8.95
N SER A 24 7.99 -2.86 10.21
CA SER A 24 8.87 -3.66 11.07
C SER A 24 9.06 -5.08 10.55
N VAL A 25 10.28 -5.58 10.76
CA VAL A 25 10.64 -6.98 10.51
C VAL A 25 10.07 -7.82 11.65
N ILE A 26 9.26 -8.82 11.31
CA ILE A 26 8.70 -9.77 12.27
C ILE A 26 9.72 -10.85 12.60
N LYS A 27 10.37 -11.41 11.57
CA LYS A 27 11.33 -12.50 11.73
C LYS A 27 12.28 -12.60 10.54
N ARG A 28 13.53 -12.98 10.78
CA ARG A 28 14.50 -13.35 9.73
C ARG A 28 14.80 -14.84 9.81
N ASN A 29 14.60 -15.56 8.72
CA ASN A 29 14.89 -16.99 8.61
C ASN A 29 15.89 -17.23 7.46
N PRO A 30 17.20 -17.26 7.74
CA PRO A 30 18.22 -17.44 6.70
C PRO A 30 18.08 -18.76 5.93
N GLU A 31 17.54 -19.81 6.56
CA GLU A 31 17.29 -21.12 5.95
C GLU A 31 16.32 -21.07 4.75
N LEU A 32 15.48 -20.04 4.68
CA LEU A 32 14.55 -19.84 3.57
C LEU A 32 15.17 -19.06 2.40
N CYS A 33 16.40 -18.57 2.56
CA CYS A 33 17.12 -17.86 1.52
C CYS A 33 17.44 -18.80 0.36
N GLY A 34 17.16 -18.36 -0.87
CA GLY A 34 17.41 -19.14 -2.09
C GLY A 34 16.27 -20.07 -2.52
N ILE A 35 15.21 -20.22 -1.71
CA ILE A 35 13.98 -20.93 -2.13
C ILE A 35 13.20 -20.08 -3.14
N LEU A 36 13.10 -18.78 -2.86
CA LEU A 36 12.47 -17.82 -3.77
C LEU A 36 13.53 -17.24 -4.72
N PRO A 37 13.18 -17.02 -6.00
CA PRO A 37 14.03 -16.25 -6.91
C PRO A 37 14.35 -14.87 -6.32
N ALA A 38 15.60 -14.42 -6.44
CA ALA A 38 16.07 -13.17 -5.83
C ALA A 38 15.29 -11.92 -6.26
N ASN A 39 14.61 -11.97 -7.41
CA ASN A 39 13.80 -10.88 -7.96
C ASN A 39 12.31 -10.95 -7.57
N GLN A 40 11.91 -11.88 -6.72
CA GLN A 40 10.52 -12.08 -6.33
C GLN A 40 10.30 -11.95 -4.83
N LYS A 41 9.09 -11.56 -4.47
CA LYS A 41 8.61 -11.42 -3.10
C LYS A 41 7.22 -12.01 -3.01
N LEU A 42 6.90 -12.68 -1.91
CA LEU A 42 5.54 -13.17 -1.67
C LEU A 42 4.79 -12.19 -0.77
N ALA A 43 3.58 -11.82 -1.16
CA ALA A 43 2.69 -10.97 -0.38
C ALA A 43 1.55 -11.81 0.21
N PHE A 44 1.40 -11.79 1.53
CA PHE A 44 0.28 -12.40 2.24
C PHE A 44 -0.68 -11.29 2.65
N VAL A 45 -1.94 -11.41 2.24
CA VAL A 45 -2.99 -10.43 2.51
C VAL A 45 -4.13 -11.13 3.23
N ASP A 46 -4.47 -10.64 4.42
CA ASP A 46 -5.68 -11.05 5.10
C ASP A 46 -6.91 -10.43 4.42
N ILE A 47 -7.79 -11.28 3.89
CA ILE A 47 -9.01 -10.88 3.20
C ILE A 47 -10.26 -10.97 4.09
N GLY A 48 -10.08 -11.12 5.41
CA GLY A 48 -11.18 -11.13 6.38
C GLY A 48 -12.05 -9.86 6.31
N LEU A 49 -13.37 -10.06 6.43
CA LEU A 49 -14.40 -9.04 6.23
C LEU A 49 -14.34 -7.91 7.27
N ASP A 50 -13.92 -8.22 8.49
CA ASP A 50 -13.92 -7.27 9.62
C ASP A 50 -12.70 -6.32 9.63
N SER A 51 -11.78 -6.49 8.68
CA SER A 51 -10.54 -5.72 8.63
C SER A 51 -10.70 -4.39 7.86
N SER A 52 -10.49 -3.27 8.55
CA SER A 52 -10.41 -1.97 7.85
C SER A 52 -9.16 -1.91 6.98
N PRO A 53 -9.16 -1.19 5.83
CA PRO A 53 -7.98 -1.11 4.95
C PRO A 53 -6.71 -0.59 5.65
N ARG A 54 -6.88 0.20 6.72
CA ARG A 54 -5.80 0.76 7.55
C ARG A 54 -5.28 -0.19 8.63
N ARG A 55 -6.01 -1.24 8.99
CA ARG A 55 -5.61 -2.21 10.04
C ARG A 55 -5.39 -3.63 9.53
N ARG A 56 -5.78 -3.92 8.28
CA ARG A 56 -5.55 -5.21 7.61
C ARG A 56 -4.11 -5.70 7.71
N LEU A 57 -3.94 -6.97 8.07
CA LEU A 57 -2.66 -7.62 8.14
C LEU A 57 -2.14 -7.90 6.73
N ILE A 58 -1.00 -7.30 6.40
CA ILE A 58 -0.31 -7.52 5.14
C ILE A 58 1.16 -7.77 5.42
N LEU A 59 1.63 -8.95 5.01
CA LEU A 59 3.00 -9.40 5.23
C LEU A 59 3.70 -9.63 3.90
N ILE A 60 5.01 -9.42 3.90
CA ILE A 60 5.87 -9.65 2.75
C ILE A 60 7.00 -10.56 3.18
N ARG A 61 7.16 -11.64 2.41
CA ARG A 61 8.34 -12.50 2.46
C ARG A 61 9.28 -12.09 1.35
N GLU A 62 10.44 -11.59 1.77
CA GLU A 62 11.57 -11.28 0.91
C GLU A 62 12.35 -12.57 0.57
N ALA A 63 13.10 -12.55 -0.54
CA ALA A 63 13.89 -13.70 -0.99
C ALA A 63 15.08 -14.05 -0.08
N ASP A 64 15.50 -13.11 0.78
CA ASP A 64 16.51 -13.30 1.83
C ASP A 64 15.99 -14.09 3.05
N GLY A 65 14.70 -14.45 3.04
CA GLY A 65 14.03 -15.14 4.15
C GLY A 65 13.44 -14.20 5.20
N THR A 66 13.50 -12.88 5.01
CA THR A 66 12.92 -11.89 5.92
C THR A 66 11.39 -11.84 5.78
N LEU A 67 10.67 -11.99 6.91
CA LEU A 67 9.25 -11.67 7.03
C LEU A 67 9.10 -10.28 7.64
N ARG A 68 8.45 -9.39 6.91
CA ARG A 68 8.16 -8.03 7.37
C ARG A 68 6.73 -7.65 7.07
N HIS A 69 6.26 -6.61 7.73
CA HIS A 69 5.03 -5.96 7.31
C HIS A 69 5.23 -5.20 5.98
N ALA A 70 4.14 -5.02 5.24
CA ALA A 70 4.16 -4.28 3.98
C ALA A 70 4.32 -2.77 4.20
N THR A 71 5.13 -2.14 3.35
CA THR A 71 5.27 -0.68 3.32
C THR A 71 3.94 -0.01 2.96
N ALA A 72 3.81 1.29 3.25
CA ALA A 72 2.61 2.05 2.93
C ALA A 72 2.21 1.96 1.44
N SER A 73 3.19 2.02 0.53
CA SER A 73 2.96 1.91 -0.93
C SER A 73 2.50 0.51 -1.34
N GLU A 74 3.17 -0.54 -0.85
CA GLU A 74 2.79 -1.93 -1.10
C GLU A 74 1.38 -2.21 -0.58
N ARG A 75 1.04 -1.70 0.61
CA ARG A 75 -0.29 -1.80 1.20
C ARG A 75 -1.36 -1.08 0.41
N ASP A 76 -1.09 0.15 -0.04
CA ASP A 76 -2.00 0.91 -0.90
C ASP A 76 -2.29 0.17 -2.21
N ARG A 77 -1.26 -0.45 -2.80
CA ARG A 77 -1.38 -1.26 -4.02
C ARG A 77 -2.15 -2.56 -3.78
N LEU A 78 -1.78 -3.34 -2.76
CA LEU A 78 -2.42 -4.62 -2.44
C LEU A 78 -3.89 -4.43 -2.05
N ASN A 79 -4.20 -3.40 -1.27
CA ASN A 79 -5.59 -3.05 -0.97
C ASN A 79 -6.40 -2.78 -2.24
N GLN A 80 -5.84 -2.07 -3.24
CA GLN A 80 -6.54 -1.83 -4.50
C GLN A 80 -6.73 -3.10 -5.35
N ILE A 81 -5.83 -4.10 -5.24
CA ILE A 81 -5.94 -5.38 -5.95
C ILE A 81 -7.09 -6.21 -5.36
N PHE A 82 -7.13 -6.36 -4.03
CA PHE A 82 -8.11 -7.23 -3.37
C PHE A 82 -9.45 -6.53 -3.09
N PHE A 83 -9.44 -5.20 -2.91
CA PHE A 83 -10.61 -4.38 -2.58
C PHE A 83 -10.63 -3.12 -3.46
N PRO A 84 -11.01 -3.26 -4.74
CA PRO A 84 -10.91 -2.18 -5.70
C PRO A 84 -11.85 -1.02 -5.34
N LEU A 85 -11.29 0.17 -5.18
CA LEU A 85 -12.06 1.40 -5.06
C LEU A 85 -12.28 2.02 -6.44
N PRO A 86 -13.52 2.44 -6.77
CA PRO A 86 -13.80 3.07 -8.06
C PRO A 86 -12.98 4.35 -8.23
N GLY A 87 -12.48 4.59 -9.45
CA GLY A 87 -11.66 5.75 -9.79
C GLY A 87 -10.17 5.63 -9.39
N ARG A 88 -9.80 4.72 -8.48
CA ARG A 88 -8.40 4.49 -8.09
C ARG A 88 -7.72 3.54 -9.08
N ARG A 89 -6.55 3.93 -9.60
CA ARG A 89 -5.72 3.11 -10.50
C ARG A 89 -4.57 2.44 -9.75
N LEU A 90 -4.17 1.24 -10.19
CA LEU A 90 -3.06 0.48 -9.62
C LEU A 90 -1.68 1.08 -9.91
N ARG A 91 -1.52 1.63 -11.12
CA ARG A 91 -0.32 2.37 -11.53
C ARG A 91 -0.60 3.85 -11.45
N THR A 92 0.39 4.63 -11.06
CA THR A 92 0.32 6.09 -11.07
C THR A 92 -0.09 6.57 -12.47
N PRO A 93 -1.19 7.34 -12.58
CA PRO A 93 -1.60 7.91 -13.86
C PRO A 93 -0.51 8.77 -14.49
N MET A 94 -0.40 8.74 -15.82
CA MET A 94 0.57 9.55 -16.59
C MET A 94 0.39 11.05 -16.35
N LEU A 95 -0.82 11.48 -15.99
CA LEU A 95 -1.17 12.85 -15.63
C LEU A 95 -0.24 13.44 -14.56
N PHE A 96 0.21 12.63 -13.60
CA PHE A 96 1.03 13.09 -12.47
C PHE A 96 2.53 13.04 -12.76
N ARG A 97 2.94 12.94 -14.02
CA ARG A 97 4.34 13.10 -14.41
C ARG A 97 4.61 14.59 -14.64
N ASP A 98 5.81 15.04 -14.29
CA ASP A 98 6.19 16.47 -14.27
C ASP A 98 5.78 17.20 -15.57
N GLY A 99 6.12 16.66 -16.74
CA GLY A 99 5.78 17.27 -18.03
C GLY A 99 4.29 17.25 -18.42
N ASN A 100 3.42 16.57 -17.68
CA ASN A 100 1.96 16.56 -17.90
C ASN A 100 1.18 17.34 -16.83
N LEU A 101 1.84 17.78 -15.77
CA LEU A 101 1.22 18.58 -14.71
C LEU A 101 1.01 20.03 -15.16
N GLU A 102 1.90 20.55 -16.01
CA GLU A 102 1.93 21.96 -16.46
C GLU A 102 1.13 22.20 -17.75
N VAL A 103 0.68 21.15 -18.44
CA VAL A 103 0.00 21.26 -19.76
C VAL A 103 -1.47 21.71 -19.64
N PHE A 104 -1.95 21.97 -18.42
CA PHE A 104 -3.29 22.51 -18.15
C PHE A 104 -3.28 24.04 -18.05
N GLU A 105 -2.64 24.72 -19.00
CA GLU A 105 -2.86 26.14 -19.29
C GLU A 105 -3.95 26.33 -20.36
#